data_AF-M9RPT6-F1
#
_entry.id   AF-M9RPT6-F1
#
_cell.length_a   1.000
_cell.length_b   1.000
_cell.length_c   1.000
_cell.angle_alpha   90.00
_cell.angle_beta   90.00
_cell.angle_gamma   90.00
#
_symmetry.space_group_name_H-M   'P 1'
#
loop_
_entity.id
_entity.type
_entity.pdbx_description
1 polymer ?
#
loop_
_entity_poly.entity_id
_entity_poly.type
_entity_poly.pdbx_seq_one_letter_code
_entity_poly.pdbx_strand_id
1 'polypeptide(L)'
;MSNLYWLTEAQMERLRPYFPKSRGRARVDDRRVLSSIIFINRNGLRWCDAPSEYGPPKTLYNRWKRWSDMGIFAQILMGLAEQAPDNKTISIPSHRNCVSTAGQWTPPTSKHIVRPPACG
;
A
#
# COMPACT_ATOMS: atom_id res chain seq x y z
N MET A 1 18.81 -5.20 15.65
CA MET A 1 18.34 -3.84 15.33
C MET A 1 17.17 -3.95 14.38
N SER A 2 15.96 -3.67 14.85
CA SER A 2 14.74 -3.77 14.05
C SER A 2 14.69 -2.61 13.06
N ASN A 3 14.92 -2.85 11.77
CA ASN A 3 14.76 -1.84 10.71
C ASN A 3 13.25 -1.61 10.42
N LEU A 4 12.52 -1.16 11.44
CA LEU A 4 11.09 -0.88 11.33
C LEU A 4 10.87 0.35 10.46
N TYR A 5 9.91 0.27 9.56
CA TYR A 5 9.46 1.38 8.73
C TYR A 5 8.36 2.17 9.43
N TRP A 6 8.55 3.47 9.65
CA TRP A 6 7.54 4.35 10.22
C TRP A 6 7.29 5.54 9.29
N LEU A 7 6.03 5.77 8.95
CA LEU A 7 5.64 6.95 8.20
C LEU A 7 5.83 8.22 9.03
N THR A 8 6.42 9.24 8.42
CA THR A 8 6.49 10.57 9.02
C THR A 8 5.11 11.21 9.05
N GLU A 9 4.90 12.16 9.96
CA GLU A 9 3.63 12.92 10.01
C GLU A 9 3.36 13.64 8.69
N ALA A 10 4.38 14.21 8.04
CA ALA A 10 4.24 14.86 6.75
C ALA A 10 3.80 13.90 5.63
N GLN A 11 4.32 12.67 5.60
CA GLN A 11 3.85 11.64 4.68
C GLN A 11 2.41 11.25 4.98
N MET A 12 2.07 11.12 6.27
CA MET A 12 0.72 10.80 6.70
C MET A 12 -0.26 11.90 6.28
N GLU A 13 0.10 13.17 6.41
CA GLU A 13 -0.73 14.31 5.99
C GLU A 13 -1.07 14.28 4.50
N ARG A 14 -0.13 13.91 3.64
CA ARG A 14 -0.39 13.71 2.20
C ARG A 14 -1.38 12.58 1.94
N LEU A 15 -1.41 11.57 2.80
CA LEU A 15 -2.27 10.40 2.66
C LEU A 15 -3.64 10.56 3.34
N ARG A 16 -3.76 11.47 4.31
CA ARG A 16 -5.01 11.77 5.04
C ARG A 16 -6.25 11.98 4.14
N PRO A 17 -6.17 12.67 2.97
CA PRO A 17 -7.32 12.89 2.11
C PRO A 17 -7.96 11.61 1.56
N TYR A 18 -7.18 10.54 1.35
CA TYR A 18 -7.65 9.27 0.79
C TYR A 18 -8.28 8.36 1.83
N PHE A 19 -8.11 8.66 3.12
CA PHE A 19 -8.73 7.88 4.18
C PHE A 19 -10.20 8.29 4.36
N PRO A 20 -11.09 7.32 4.62
CA PRO A 20 -12.49 7.61 4.89
C PRO A 20 -12.58 8.51 6.13
N LYS A 21 -13.24 9.67 5.98
CA LYS A 21 -13.42 10.65 7.06
C LYS A 21 -13.94 9.94 8.33
N SER A 22 -13.18 9.98 9.43
CA SER A 22 -13.70 9.53 10.72
C SER A 22 -14.78 10.51 11.17
N ARG A 23 -15.96 9.99 11.51
CA ARG A 23 -16.94 10.74 12.32
C ARG A 23 -16.54 10.66 13.81
N GLY A 24 -15.32 11.10 14.15
CA GLY A 24 -14.81 11.05 15.53
C GLY A 24 -13.28 11.06 15.70
N ARG A 25 -12.83 10.62 16.89
CA ARG A 25 -11.45 10.65 17.44
C ARG A 25 -10.36 10.36 16.39
N ALA A 26 -9.28 11.14 16.43
CA ALA A 26 -8.14 11.01 15.53
C ALA A 26 -7.56 9.59 15.61
N ARG A 27 -7.43 8.94 14.44
CA ARG A 27 -7.01 7.54 14.35
C ARG A 27 -5.48 7.44 14.44
N VAL A 28 -4.94 7.49 15.66
CA VAL A 28 -3.50 7.29 15.93
C VAL A 28 -3.00 5.95 15.34
N ASP A 29 -3.87 4.96 15.26
CA ASP A 29 -3.56 3.65 14.68
C ASP A 29 -3.40 3.65 13.14
N ASP A 30 -3.89 4.67 12.41
CA ASP A 30 -3.79 4.69 10.93
C ASP A 30 -2.34 4.72 10.45
N ARG A 31 -1.53 5.57 11.08
CA ARG A 31 -0.10 5.67 10.77
C ARG A 31 0.60 4.35 11.06
N ARG A 32 0.31 3.72 12.20
CA ARG A 32 0.90 2.45 12.62
C ARG A 32 0.52 1.31 11.68
N VAL A 33 -0.77 1.19 11.36
CA VAL A 33 -1.25 0.13 10.47
C VAL A 33 -0.71 0.33 9.06
N LEU A 34 -0.73 1.54 8.52
CA LEU A 34 -0.19 1.76 7.17
C LEU A 34 1.32 1.51 7.10
N SER A 35 2.07 1.96 8.12
CA SER A 35 3.50 1.67 8.24
C SER A 35 3.79 0.17 8.27
N SER A 36 2.99 -0.59 9.02
CA SER A 36 3.11 -2.05 9.09
C SER A 36 2.82 -2.75 7.77
N ILE A 37 1.80 -2.30 7.03
CA ILE A 37 1.42 -2.87 5.73
C ILE A 37 2.54 -2.64 4.72
N ILE A 38 3.12 -1.43 4.71
CA ILE A 38 4.25 -1.10 3.84
C ILE A 38 5.47 -1.97 4.19
N PHE A 39 5.75 -2.14 5.48
CA PHE A 39 6.85 -2.99 5.94
C PHE A 39 6.67 -4.45 5.50
N ILE A 40 5.48 -5.02 5.69
CA ILE A 40 5.17 -6.42 5.31
C ILE A 40 5.28 -6.60 3.80
N ASN A 41 4.69 -5.68 3.01
CA ASN A 41 4.73 -5.75 1.55
C ASN A 41 6.14 -5.56 1.00
N ARG A 42 6.94 -4.65 1.57
CA ARG A 42 8.32 -4.39 1.13
C ARG A 42 9.23 -5.59 1.37
N ASN A 43 9.02 -6.31 2.46
CA ASN A 43 9.84 -7.47 2.83
C ASN A 43 9.24 -8.81 2.37
N GLY A 44 8.03 -8.81 1.79
CA GLY A 44 7.34 -10.03 1.36
C GLY A 44 6.95 -10.97 2.52
N LEU A 45 6.70 -10.41 3.70
CA LEU A 45 6.42 -11.20 4.92
C LEU A 45 4.97 -11.68 4.97
N ARG A 46 4.70 -12.71 5.79
CA ARG A 46 3.34 -13.06 6.20
C ARG A 46 2.87 -12.04 7.24
N TRP A 47 1.56 -11.87 7.35
CA TRP A 47 0.97 -11.02 8.40
C TRP A 47 1.37 -11.47 9.82
N CYS A 48 1.52 -12.78 10.03
CA CYS A 48 1.93 -13.38 11.30
C CYS A 48 3.34 -12.99 11.73
N ASP A 49 4.20 -12.69 10.77
CA ASP A 49 5.60 -12.32 11.02
C ASP A 49 5.75 -10.81 11.20
N ALA A 50 4.63 -10.08 11.27
CA ALA A 50 4.65 -8.65 11.53
C ALA A 50 5.25 -8.37 12.92
N PRO A 51 6.20 -7.43 13.03
CA PRO A 51 6.76 -7.02 14.32
C PRO A 51 5.67 -6.57 15.31
N SER A 52 5.80 -7.00 16.57
CA SER A 52 4.81 -6.73 17.62
C SER A 52 4.66 -5.23 17.92
N GLU A 53 5.67 -4.43 17.58
CA GLU A 53 5.66 -2.97 17.65
C GLU A 53 4.55 -2.36 16.78
N TYR A 54 4.14 -3.01 15.69
CA TYR A 54 3.00 -2.59 14.88
C TYR A 54 1.64 -3.06 15.40
N GLY A 55 1.64 -4.05 16.29
CA GLY A 55 0.45 -4.54 16.97
C GLY A 55 -0.01 -5.90 16.45
N PRO A 56 -1.18 -6.38 16.92
CA PRO A 56 -1.61 -7.74 16.63
C PRO A 56 -1.81 -7.99 15.12
N PRO A 57 -1.20 -9.05 14.54
CA PRO A 57 -1.34 -9.40 13.13
C PRO A 57 -2.77 -9.42 12.60
N LYS A 58 -3.70 -9.95 13.41
CA LYS A 58 -5.13 -10.02 13.08
C LYS A 58 -5.76 -8.64 12.85
N THR A 59 -5.35 -7.65 13.64
CA THR A 59 -5.82 -6.26 13.51
C THR A 59 -5.29 -5.62 12.23
N LEU A 60 -4.01 -5.86 11.92
CA LEU A 60 -3.37 -5.36 10.70
C LEU A 60 -4.05 -5.92 9.45
N TYR A 61 -4.25 -7.25 9.41
CA TYR A 61 -4.93 -7.93 8.31
C TYR A 61 -6.37 -7.45 8.12
N ASN A 62 -7.17 -7.38 9.20
CA ASN A 62 -8.56 -6.95 9.12
C ASN A 62 -8.70 -5.51 8.60
N ARG A 63 -7.78 -4.63 9.00
CA ARG A 63 -7.69 -3.27 8.48
C ARG A 63 -7.32 -3.25 7.01
N TRP A 64 -6.26 -3.94 6.64
CA TRP A 64 -5.80 -4.02 5.25
C TRP A 64 -6.94 -4.52 4.36
N LYS A 65 -7.63 -5.58 4.76
CA LYS A 65 -8.78 -6.13 4.04
C LYS A 65 -9.88 -5.08 3.85
N ARG A 66 -10.32 -4.43 4.92
CA ARG A 66 -11.34 -3.36 4.85
C ARG A 66 -10.92 -2.23 3.92
N TRP A 67 -9.68 -1.79 3.99
CA TRP A 67 -9.18 -0.70 3.14
C TRP A 67 -9.02 -1.11 1.68
N SER A 68 -8.64 -2.36 1.43
CA SER A 68 -8.61 -2.95 0.09
C SER A 68 -10.01 -3.05 -0.50
N ASP A 69 -10.99 -3.51 0.29
CA ASP A 69 -12.39 -3.64 -0.15
C ASP A 69 -13.02 -2.26 -0.45
N MET A 70 -12.60 -1.22 0.28
CA MET A 70 -13.00 0.17 0.02
C MET A 70 -12.22 0.84 -1.13
N GLY A 71 -11.21 0.18 -1.71
CA GLY A 71 -10.38 0.74 -2.77
C GLY A 71 -9.42 1.85 -2.33
N ILE A 72 -9.17 2.03 -1.03
CA ILE A 72 -8.34 3.14 -0.49
C ILE A 72 -6.92 3.07 -1.05
N PHE A 73 -6.32 1.89 -1.13
CA PHE A 73 -4.97 1.75 -1.68
C PHE A 73 -4.91 2.11 -3.16
N ALA A 74 -5.95 1.79 -3.94
CA ALA A 74 -6.02 2.19 -5.34
C ALA A 74 -6.11 3.73 -5.46
N GLN A 75 -6.92 4.37 -4.63
CA GLN A 75 -7.02 5.83 -4.57
C GLN A 75 -5.71 6.51 -4.18
N ILE A 76 -4.99 5.97 -3.20
CA ILE A 76 -3.66 6.46 -2.80
C ILE A 76 -2.68 6.35 -3.96
N LEU A 77 -2.62 5.19 -4.63
CA LEU A 77 -1.68 4.98 -5.75
C LEU A 77 -1.99 5.92 -6.92
N MET A 78 -3.26 6.08 -7.28
CA MET A 78 -3.68 7.01 -8.34
C MET A 78 -3.36 8.47 -7.98
N GLY A 79 -3.69 8.88 -6.75
CA GLY A 79 -3.46 10.25 -6.29
C GLY A 79 -1.98 10.61 -6.13
N LEU A 80 -1.13 9.63 -5.77
CA LEU A 80 0.32 9.83 -5.76
C LEU A 80 0.91 9.85 -7.18
N ALA A 81 0.38 9.05 -8.11
CA ALA A 81 0.82 9.05 -9.51
C ALA A 81 0.49 10.38 -10.22
N GLU A 82 -0.63 11.00 -9.88
CA GLU A 82 -1.03 12.31 -10.42
C GLU A 82 -0.15 13.46 -9.89
N GLN A 83 0.36 13.34 -8.66
CA GLN A 83 1.25 14.33 -8.04
C GLN A 83 2.74 14.17 -8.40
N ALA A 84 3.11 13.09 -9.09
CA ALA A 84 4.48 12.81 -9.49
C ALA A 84 4.62 12.86 -11.04
N PRO A 85 4.79 14.04 -11.65
CA PRO A 85 5.06 14.16 -13.09
C PRO A 85 6.41 13.54 -13.51
N ASP A 86 7.24 13.18 -12.54
CA ASP A 86 8.58 12.63 -12.67
C ASP A 86 8.66 11.23 -12.03
N ASN A 87 7.75 10.34 -12.44
CA ASN A 87 8.03 8.91 -12.42
C ASN A 87 9.26 8.68 -13.31
N LYS A 88 10.44 8.67 -12.70
CA LYS A 88 11.64 8.04 -13.27
C LYS A 88 11.23 6.61 -13.58
N THR A 89 10.78 6.42 -14.81
CA THR A 89 10.44 5.13 -15.36
C THR A 89 11.74 4.34 -15.23
N ILE A 90 11.82 3.49 -14.21
CA ILE A 90 12.84 2.45 -14.17
C ILE A 90 12.40 1.50 -15.28
N SER A 91 12.78 1.84 -16.50
CA SER A 91 12.72 0.92 -17.62
C SER A 91 13.64 -0.21 -17.24
N ILE A 92 13.06 -1.29 -16.71
CA ILE A 92 13.75 -2.57 -16.63
C ILE A 92 14.14 -2.86 -18.08
N PRO A 93 15.43 -2.94 -18.45
CA PRO A 93 15.80 -3.21 -19.81
C PRO A 93 15.29 -4.61 -20.17
N SER A 94 14.19 -4.67 -20.89
CA SER A 94 13.69 -5.89 -21.51
C SER A 94 14.63 -6.23 -22.65
N HIS A 95 15.74 -6.90 -22.35
CA HIS A 95 16.45 -7.66 -23.38
C HIS A 95 15.67 -8.96 -23.62
N ARG A 96 14.57 -8.85 -24.38
CA ARG A 96 14.21 -9.75 -25.49
C ARG A 96 12.88 -9.34 -26.12
N ASN A 97 12.93 -9.26 -27.45
CA ASN A 97 11.83 -9.03 -28.38
C ASN A 97 10.52 -9.72 -27.98
N CYS A 98 9.45 -8.93 -27.91
CA CYS A 98 8.10 -9.36 -28.25
C CYS A 98 7.38 -8.18 -28.94
N VAL A 99 7.23 -8.27 -30.25
CA VAL A 99 6.28 -7.46 -31.02
C VAL A 99 4.87 -7.96 -30.67
N SER A 100 3.98 -7.07 -30.25
CA SER A 100 2.53 -7.19 -30.50
C SER A 100 1.80 -5.87 -30.21
N THR A 101 1.25 -5.33 -31.29
CA THR A 101 0.02 -4.55 -31.49
C THR A 101 -0.57 -3.74 -30.34
N ALA A 102 -0.78 -2.45 -30.62
CA ALA A 102 -1.53 -1.47 -29.86
C ALA A 102 -2.78 -2.04 -29.16
N GLY A 103 -2.69 -2.17 -27.84
CA GLY A 103 -3.81 -2.34 -26.93
C GLY A 103 -3.87 -1.14 -26.00
N GLN A 104 -5.02 -0.48 -25.95
CA GLN A 104 -5.32 0.68 -25.12
C GLN A 104 -4.88 0.45 -23.66
N TRP A 105 -4.20 1.43 -23.06
CA TRP A 105 -3.94 1.46 -21.62
C TRP A 105 -5.28 1.56 -20.90
N THR A 106 -5.80 0.42 -20.45
CA THR A 106 -6.94 0.39 -19.53
C THR A 106 -6.39 0.42 -18.11
N PRO A 107 -6.85 1.34 -17.25
CA PRO A 107 -6.39 1.39 -15.87
C PRO A 107 -6.72 0.05 -15.19
N PRO A 108 -5.79 -0.52 -14.40
CA PRO A 108 -6.03 -1.79 -13.75
C PRO A 108 -7.24 -1.66 -12.83
N THR A 109 -8.33 -2.33 -13.18
CA THR A 109 -9.52 -2.44 -12.34
C THR A 109 -9.18 -3.21 -11.07
N SER A 110 -8.71 -2.47 -10.05
CA SER A 110 -8.93 -2.67 -8.62
C SER A 110 -9.08 -4.11 -8.11
N LYS A 111 -8.14 -5.05 -8.37
CA LYS A 111 -8.14 -6.38 -7.69
C LYS A 111 -6.77 -6.96 -7.34
N HIS A 112 -5.66 -6.39 -7.77
CA HIS A 112 -4.32 -6.94 -7.54
C HIS A 112 -3.41 -5.98 -6.74
N ILE A 113 -3.85 -5.58 -5.55
CA ILE A 113 -2.87 -5.23 -4.52
C ILE A 113 -2.32 -6.58 -4.04
N VAL A 114 -1.02 -6.79 -4.18
CA VAL A 114 -0.32 -8.00 -3.72
C VAL A 114 -0.89 -8.38 -2.35
N ARG A 115 -1.55 -9.54 -2.28
CA ARG A 115 -2.13 -10.06 -1.05
C ARG A 115 -1.03 -10.88 -0.39
N PRO A 116 -0.36 -10.38 0.66
CA PRO A 116 0.58 -11.21 1.38
C PRO A 116 -0.17 -12.41 1.98
N PRO A 117 0.48 -13.59 2.04
CA PRO A 117 -0.14 -14.83 2.47
C PRO A 117 -0.84 -14.64 3.82
N ALA A 118 -2.13 -14.98 3.85
CA ALA A 118 -2.90 -15.00 5.09
C ALA A 118 -2.30 -16.06 6.02
N CYS A 119 -2.35 -15.78 7.33
CA CYS A 119 -2.05 -16.80 8.32
C CYS A 119 -3.08 -17.93 8.17
N GLY A 120 -2.59 -19.17 8.04
CA GLY A 120 -3.40 -20.38 8.06
C GLY A 120 -4.01 -20.65 9.42
#